data_AF-A0A0N4YVU3-F1
#
_entry.id   AF-A0A0N4YVU3-F1
#
_cell.length_a   1.000
_cell.length_b   1.000
_cell.length_c   1.000
_cell.angle_alpha   90.00
_cell.angle_beta   90.00
_cell.angle_gamma   90.00
#
_symmetry.space_group_name_H-M   'P 1'
#
loop_
_entity.id
_entity.type
_entity.pdbx_description
1 polymer ?
#
loop_
_entity_poly.entity_id
_entity_poly.type
_entity_poly.pdbx_seq_one_letter_code
_entity_poly.pdbx_strand_id
1 'polypeptide(L)'
;MVFYATCDFIVVALKIFYSFDGLDHPVAVAMDWMFTYTYAMIMPLECCCLLERLAATLFFNSYERNRKWWLFLLSQPFCVGFIYVQRLARKTFDGEVLAFVFLGYYITMAVGVVVLYVINRRLTKRLTGGGAALSTRYQLAENIRTLRVFLPMIVFDTLISLVDIVTRYLNFDYVFEPERCADESYYLPVYLAIIIISEHNENSALLQKRFRAGLDAIA
;
A
#
# COMPACT_ATOMS: atom_id res chain seq x y z
N MET A 1 3.69 -1.38 6.99
CA MET A 1 3.68 -2.85 6.74
C MET A 1 2.45 -3.52 7.30
N VAL A 2 2.17 -3.46 8.61
CA VAL A 2 0.95 -4.07 9.20
C VAL A 2 -0.31 -3.54 8.51
N PHE A 3 -0.45 -2.22 8.34
CA PHE A 3 -1.61 -1.64 7.65
C PHE A 3 -1.81 -2.13 6.21
N TYR A 4 -0.73 -2.33 5.44
CA TYR A 4 -0.82 -2.90 4.09
C TYR A 4 -1.30 -4.36 4.13
N ALA A 5 -0.72 -5.19 5.02
CA ALA A 5 -1.16 -6.57 5.19
C ALA A 5 -2.63 -6.66 5.67
N THR A 6 -3.05 -5.73 6.52
CA THR A 6 -4.45 -5.61 6.95
C THR A 6 -5.35 -5.22 5.78
N CYS A 7 -4.96 -4.26 4.92
CA CYS A 7 -5.70 -3.92 3.71
C CYS A 7 -5.85 -5.13 2.78
N ASP A 8 -4.75 -5.83 2.49
CA ASP A 8 -4.77 -7.01 1.61
C ASP A 8 -5.69 -8.11 2.16
N PHE A 9 -5.63 -8.36 3.48
CA PHE A 9 -6.51 -9.31 4.13
C PHE A 9 -7.99 -8.91 4.01
N ILE A 10 -8.32 -7.63 4.21
CA ILE A 10 -9.69 -7.13 4.09
C ILE A 10 -10.19 -7.24 2.65
N VAL A 11 -9.35 -6.94 1.64
CA VAL A 11 -9.71 -7.08 0.21
C VAL A 11 -10.02 -8.54 -0.13
N VAL A 12 -9.18 -9.48 0.32
CA VAL A 12 -9.43 -10.91 0.08
C VAL A 12 -10.73 -11.35 0.76
N ALA A 13 -10.97 -10.92 1.99
CA ALA A 13 -12.20 -11.25 2.70
C ALA A 13 -13.45 -10.64 2.04
N LEU A 14 -13.39 -9.39 1.57
CA LEU A 14 -14.48 -8.77 0.80
C LEU A 14 -14.76 -9.52 -0.51
N LYS A 15 -13.72 -9.98 -1.21
CA LYS A 15 -13.88 -10.82 -2.42
C LYS A 15 -14.56 -12.16 -2.12
N ILE A 16 -14.27 -12.75 -0.96
CA ILE A 16 -14.96 -13.97 -0.50
C ILE A 16 -16.44 -13.67 -0.25
N PHE A 17 -16.77 -12.60 0.47
CA PHE A 17 -18.17 -12.19 0.68
C PHE A 17 -18.91 -11.89 -0.63
N TYR A 18 -18.23 -11.25 -1.59
CA TYR A 18 -18.76 -11.02 -2.93
C TYR A 18 -19.09 -12.33 -3.66
N SER A 19 -18.23 -13.35 -3.56
CA SER A 19 -18.48 -14.66 -4.18
C SER A 19 -19.69 -15.41 -3.62
N PHE A 20 -20.21 -15.00 -2.47
CA PHE A 20 -21.39 -15.60 -1.84
C PHE A 20 -22.64 -14.71 -1.95
N ASP A 21 -22.63 -13.68 -2.81
CA ASP A 21 -23.70 -12.67 -2.90
C ASP A 21 -24.04 -12.00 -1.55
N GLY A 22 -23.07 -12.01 -0.61
CA GLY A 22 -23.23 -11.51 0.75
C GLY A 22 -22.89 -10.04 0.92
N LEU A 23 -22.89 -9.24 -0.15
CA LEU A 23 -22.38 -7.87 -0.15
C LEU A 23 -23.22 -6.93 0.73
N ASP A 24 -24.53 -7.18 0.82
CA ASP A 24 -25.47 -6.43 1.67
C ASP A 24 -25.38 -6.82 3.15
N HIS A 25 -24.60 -7.85 3.48
CA HIS A 25 -24.45 -8.26 4.87
C HIS A 25 -23.74 -7.15 5.65
N PRO A 26 -24.20 -6.78 6.86
CA PRO A 26 -23.63 -5.67 7.64
C PRO A 26 -22.13 -5.83 7.92
N VAL A 27 -21.64 -7.07 7.92
CA VAL A 27 -20.21 -7.40 8.04
C VAL A 27 -19.43 -6.98 6.80
N ALA A 28 -19.93 -7.25 5.59
CA ALA A 28 -19.27 -6.86 4.35
C ALA A 28 -19.19 -5.34 4.22
N VAL A 29 -20.29 -4.64 4.54
CA VAL A 29 -20.30 -3.17 4.62
C VAL A 29 -19.26 -2.66 5.62
N ALA A 30 -19.25 -3.17 6.86
CA ALA A 30 -18.28 -2.75 7.87
C ALA A 30 -16.82 -2.98 7.42
N MET A 31 -16.55 -4.07 6.70
CA MET A 31 -15.24 -4.38 6.15
C MET A 31 -14.83 -3.42 5.03
N ASP A 32 -15.76 -3.01 4.15
CA ASP A 32 -15.50 -2.01 3.10
C ASP A 32 -15.17 -0.63 3.69
N TRP A 33 -15.90 -0.22 4.73
CA TRP A 33 -15.57 0.98 5.49
C TRP A 33 -14.19 0.89 6.12
N MET A 34 -13.86 -0.24 6.77
CA MET A 34 -12.54 -0.47 7.35
C MET A 34 -11.43 -0.43 6.29
N PHE A 35 -11.65 -1.02 5.11
CA PHE A 35 -10.71 -0.97 4.00
C PHE A 35 -10.45 0.47 3.58
N THR A 36 -11.50 1.24 3.32
CA THR A 36 -11.40 2.64 2.90
C THR A 36 -10.63 3.50 3.91
N TYR A 37 -10.92 3.33 5.21
CA TYR A 37 -10.21 4.05 6.27
C TYR A 37 -8.75 3.63 6.40
N THR A 38 -8.47 2.33 6.33
CA THR A 38 -7.10 1.80 6.46
C THR A 38 -6.25 2.24 5.28
N TYR A 39 -6.81 2.21 4.06
CA TYR A 39 -6.15 2.68 2.85
C TYR A 39 -5.88 4.19 2.90
N ALA A 40 -6.84 4.99 3.35
CA ALA A 40 -6.66 6.43 3.50
C ALA A 40 -5.59 6.81 4.54
N MET A 41 -5.37 5.96 5.56
CA MET A 41 -4.33 6.16 6.58
C MET A 41 -2.92 5.85 6.06
N ILE A 42 -2.77 5.00 5.04
CA ILE A 42 -1.46 4.61 4.51
C ILE A 42 -0.69 5.80 3.94
N MET A 43 -1.34 6.63 3.12
CA MET A 43 -0.74 7.82 2.50
C MET A 43 -0.05 8.75 3.53
N PRO A 44 -0.76 9.37 4.50
CA PRO A 44 -0.14 10.29 5.44
C PRO A 44 0.90 9.61 6.35
N LEU A 45 0.71 8.32 6.66
CA LEU A 45 1.65 7.56 7.49
C LEU A 45 2.98 7.33 6.76
N GLU A 46 2.95 7.13 5.45
CA GLU A 46 4.15 7.04 4.61
C GLU A 46 4.94 8.37 4.63
N CYS A 47 4.25 9.50 4.46
CA CYS A 47 4.85 10.83 4.57
C CYS A 47 5.51 11.05 5.94
N CYS A 48 4.81 10.72 7.03
CA CYS A 48 5.37 10.83 8.38
C CYS A 48 6.61 9.95 8.54
N CYS A 49 6.61 8.73 7.98
CA CYS A 49 7.76 7.84 8.02
C CYS A 49 8.95 8.42 7.23
N LEU A 50 8.71 8.97 6.04
CA LEU A 50 9.73 9.60 5.22
C LEU A 50 10.36 10.81 5.92
N LEU A 51 9.53 11.66 6.54
CA LEU A 51 9.98 12.80 7.33
C LEU A 51 10.78 12.37 8.57
N GLU A 52 10.34 11.32 9.26
CA GLU A 52 11.09 10.76 10.39
C GLU A 52 12.48 10.28 9.94
N ARG A 53 12.55 9.53 8.83
CA ARG A 53 13.84 9.05 8.28
C ARG A 53 14.71 10.20 7.79
N LEU A 54 14.12 11.26 7.25
CA LEU A 54 14.83 12.47 6.84
C LEU A 54 15.43 13.17 8.06
N ALA A 55 14.65 13.35 9.11
CA ALA A 55 15.10 13.93 10.37
C ALA A 55 16.21 13.09 11.01
N ALA A 56 16.08 11.76 11.02
CA ALA A 56 17.13 10.86 11.52
C ALA A 56 18.43 10.95 10.69
N THR A 57 18.32 11.15 9.37
CA THR A 57 19.49 11.30 8.48
C THR A 57 20.19 12.65 8.68
N LEU A 58 19.43 13.74 8.79
CA LEU A 58 19.97 15.10 8.91
C LEU A 58 20.48 15.42 10.33
N PHE A 59 19.76 14.95 11.37
CA PHE A 59 20.01 15.30 12.77
C PHE A 59 20.48 14.10 13.61
N PHE A 60 21.34 13.24 13.05
CA PHE A 60 21.80 12.00 13.71
C PHE A 60 22.32 12.21 15.15
N ASN A 61 23.09 13.28 15.41
CA ASN A 61 23.63 13.59 16.74
C ASN A 61 22.56 14.05 17.77
N SER A 62 21.50 14.71 17.31
CA SER A 62 20.47 15.27 18.20
C SER A 62 19.28 14.31 18.38
N TYR A 63 19.00 13.52 17.34
CA TYR A 63 17.90 12.55 17.31
C TYR A 63 18.06 11.47 18.37
N GLU A 64 19.28 10.97 18.60
CA GLU A 64 19.54 9.90 19.58
C GLU A 64 19.37 10.37 21.03
N ARG A 65 19.86 11.58 21.33
CA ARG A 65 19.78 12.18 22.67
C ARG A 65 18.36 12.59 23.07
N ASN A 66 17.51 12.85 22.08
CA ASN A 66 16.16 13.36 22.29
C ASN A 66 15.11 12.48 21.62
N ARG A 67 15.33 11.15 21.57
CA ARG A 67 14.40 10.16 21.00
C ARG A 67 13.10 10.13 21.79
N LYS A 68 12.28 11.13 21.56
CA LYS A 68 10.99 11.35 22.19
C LYS A 68 9.93 10.73 21.31
N TRP A 69 9.19 9.78 21.88
CA TRP A 69 8.00 9.15 21.29
C TRP A 69 6.91 10.16 20.88
N TRP A 70 7.05 11.43 21.27
CA TRP A 70 6.21 12.54 20.87
C TRP A 70 6.04 12.72 19.36
N LEU A 71 7.06 12.43 18.53
CA LEU A 71 6.91 12.50 17.08
C LEU A 71 5.92 11.45 16.54
N PHE A 72 5.91 10.26 17.14
CA PHE A 72 4.95 9.21 16.81
C PHE A 72 3.54 9.53 17.35
N LEU A 73 3.46 10.17 18.51
CA LEU A 73 2.18 10.65 19.05
C LEU A 73 1.59 11.79 18.21
N LEU A 74 2.43 12.68 17.66
CA LEU A 74 2.02 13.77 16.77
C LEU A 74 1.63 13.30 15.36
N SER A 75 2.14 12.16 14.90
CA SER A 75 1.76 11.62 13.58
C SER A 75 0.31 11.16 13.54
N GLN A 76 -0.26 10.71 14.67
CA GLN A 76 -1.66 10.25 14.75
C GLN A 76 -2.68 11.36 14.44
N PRO A 77 -2.69 12.52 15.13
CA PRO A 77 -3.60 13.62 14.80
C PRO A 77 -3.32 14.22 13.41
N PHE A 78 -2.07 14.18 12.94
CA PHE A 78 -1.73 14.59 11.58
C PHE A 78 -2.40 13.71 10.52
N CYS A 79 -2.39 12.38 10.69
CA CYS A 79 -3.06 11.46 9.77
C CYS A 79 -4.57 11.70 9.74
N VAL A 80 -5.20 11.87 10.91
CA VAL A 80 -6.64 12.16 11.01
C VAL A 80 -6.99 13.49 10.35
N GLY A 81 -6.19 14.53 10.58
CA GLY A 81 -6.37 15.83 9.94
C GLY A 81 -6.23 15.76 8.41
N PHE A 82 -5.25 14.99 7.93
CA PHE A 82 -5.03 14.79 6.49
C PHE A 82 -6.24 14.11 5.83
N ILE A 83 -6.81 13.07 6.45
CA ILE A 83 -8.01 12.40 5.94
C ILE A 83 -9.21 13.35 5.92
N TYR A 84 -9.37 14.18 6.95
CA TYR A 84 -10.45 15.16 6.98
C TYR A 84 -10.34 16.16 5.83
N VAL A 85 -9.14 16.69 5.58
CA VAL A 85 -8.86 17.58 4.45
C VAL A 85 -9.09 16.86 3.11
N GLN A 86 -8.65 15.60 2.99
CA GLN A 86 -8.85 14.79 1.78
C GLN A 86 -10.35 14.60 1.49
N ARG A 87 -11.16 14.36 2.52
CA ARG A 87 -12.61 14.20 2.38
C ARG A 87 -13.29 15.50 1.97
N LEU A 88 -12.82 16.64 2.49
CA LEU A 88 -13.30 17.96 2.05
C LEU A 88 -12.90 18.23 0.60
N ALA A 89 -11.65 17.95 0.22
CA ALA A 89 -11.16 18.12 -1.14
C ALA A 89 -11.98 17.29 -2.14
N ARG A 90 -12.33 16.05 -1.80
CA ARG A 90 -13.22 15.19 -2.62
C ARG A 90 -14.62 15.78 -2.86
N LYS A 91 -15.13 16.60 -1.94
CA LYS A 91 -16.45 17.24 -2.07
C LYS A 91 -16.42 18.54 -2.87
N THR A 92 -15.26 19.20 -2.88
CA THR A 92 -15.12 20.56 -3.44
C THR A 92 -14.50 20.56 -4.84
N PHE A 93 -13.63 19.59 -5.15
CA PHE A 93 -12.91 19.53 -6.42
C PHE A 93 -13.42 18.41 -7.32
N ASP A 94 -13.35 18.64 -8.63
CA ASP A 94 -13.64 17.62 -9.64
C ASP A 94 -12.68 16.43 -9.51
N GLY A 95 -13.18 15.24 -9.82
CA GLY A 95 -12.46 13.98 -9.65
C GLY A 95 -11.12 13.93 -10.40
N GLU A 96 -11.03 14.58 -11.55
CA GLU A 96 -9.80 14.65 -12.36
C GLU A 96 -8.71 15.47 -11.67
N VAL A 97 -9.05 16.68 -11.20
CA VAL A 97 -8.11 17.57 -10.50
C VAL A 97 -7.57 16.87 -9.26
N LEU A 98 -8.44 16.17 -8.53
CA LEU A 98 -8.03 15.41 -7.35
C LEU A 98 -7.10 14.24 -7.70
N ALA A 99 -7.32 13.56 -8.83
CA ALA A 99 -6.44 12.49 -9.30
C ALA A 99 -5.03 13.00 -9.60
N PHE A 100 -4.91 14.17 -10.26
CA PHE A 100 -3.61 14.81 -10.48
C PHE A 100 -2.91 15.23 -9.19
N VAL A 101 -3.67 15.71 -8.19
CA VAL A 101 -3.11 16.04 -6.87
C VAL A 101 -2.54 14.80 -6.18
N PHE A 102 -3.25 13.66 -6.21
CA PHE A 102 -2.73 12.41 -5.66
C PHE A 102 -1.52 11.90 -6.44
N LEU A 103 -1.53 11.97 -7.78
CA LEU A 103 -0.38 11.62 -8.59
C LEU A 103 0.85 12.46 -8.23
N GLY A 104 0.68 13.78 -8.09
CA GLY A 104 1.75 14.70 -7.68
C GLY A 104 2.29 14.37 -6.29
N TYR A 105 1.41 14.00 -5.35
CA TYR A 105 1.80 13.53 -4.03
C TYR A 105 2.67 12.27 -4.09
N TYR A 106 2.24 11.26 -4.86
CA TYR A 106 2.98 10.01 -5.03
C TYR A 106 4.34 10.21 -5.69
N ILE A 107 4.42 11.04 -6.74
CA ILE A 107 5.69 11.41 -7.38
C ILE A 107 6.61 12.10 -6.37
N THR A 108 6.08 13.01 -5.55
CA THR A 108 6.86 13.71 -4.52
C THR A 108 7.41 12.74 -3.48
N MET A 109 6.63 11.74 -3.05
CA MET A 109 7.10 10.69 -2.13
C MET A 109 8.18 9.82 -2.75
N ALA A 110 7.98 9.36 -3.99
CA ALA A 110 8.95 8.56 -4.72
C ALA A 110 10.30 9.31 -4.88
N VAL A 111 10.25 10.56 -5.32
CA VAL A 111 11.44 11.43 -5.42
C VAL A 111 12.08 11.63 -4.04
N GLY A 112 11.28 11.88 -3.00
CA GLY A 112 11.75 12.05 -1.63
C GLY A 112 12.56 10.84 -1.14
N VAL A 113 12.08 9.62 -1.36
CA VAL A 113 12.81 8.40 -0.98
C VAL A 113 14.08 8.21 -1.81
N VAL A 114 14.04 8.47 -3.11
CA VAL A 114 15.25 8.40 -3.96
C VAL A 114 16.30 9.40 -3.51
N VAL A 115 15.92 10.65 -3.26
CA VAL A 115 16.81 11.69 -2.74
C VAL A 115 17.40 11.27 -1.40
N LEU A 116 16.56 10.77 -0.49
CA LEU A 116 16.98 10.33 0.83
C LEU A 116 17.92 9.12 0.75
N TYR A 117 17.68 8.18 -0.16
CA TYR A 117 18.59 7.07 -0.45
C TYR A 117 19.95 7.56 -0.98
N VAL A 118 19.97 8.51 -1.92
CA VAL A 118 21.21 9.10 -2.46
C VAL A 118 21.99 9.84 -1.37
N ILE A 119 21.31 10.65 -0.55
CA ILE A 119 21.93 11.37 0.58
C ILE A 119 22.53 10.36 1.56
N ASN A 120 21.77 9.36 1.99
CA ASN A 120 22.25 8.32 2.91
C ASN A 120 23.47 7.56 2.36
N ARG A 121 23.46 7.22 1.06
CA ARG A 121 24.59 6.56 0.40
C ARG A 121 25.83 7.46 0.31
N ARG A 122 25.65 8.74 -0.01
CA ARG A 122 26.74 9.74 -0.05
C ARG A 122 27.35 9.95 1.33
N LEU A 123 26.51 10.10 2.35
CA LEU A 123 26.94 10.27 3.73
C LEU A 123 27.72 9.04 4.22
N THR A 124 27.26 7.83 3.86
CA THR A 124 27.96 6.58 4.22
C THR A 124 29.36 6.56 3.65
N LYS A 125 29.51 6.83 2.35
CA LYS A 125 30.83 6.86 1.69
C LYS A 125 31.78 7.87 2.34
N ARG A 126 31.29 9.05 2.72
CA ARG A 126 32.09 10.09 3.39
C ARG A 126 32.53 9.65 4.79
N LEU A 127 31.64 9.05 5.58
CA LEU A 127 31.90 8.68 6.97
C LEU A 127 32.75 7.41 7.12
N THR A 128 32.70 6.48 6.16
CA THR A 128 33.55 5.28 6.15
C THR A 128 35.03 5.65 6.02
N GLY A 129 35.36 6.68 5.20
CA GLY A 129 36.73 7.17 5.03
C GLY A 129 37.22 8.15 6.12
N GLY A 130 36.32 8.79 6.85
CA GLY A 130 36.65 9.89 7.77
C GLY A 130 36.74 9.55 9.27
N GLY A 131 36.81 8.27 9.66
CA GLY A 131 36.94 7.88 11.08
C GLY A 131 35.71 8.18 11.96
N ALA A 132 34.52 8.30 11.37
CA ALA A 132 33.29 8.62 12.10
C ALA A 132 32.95 7.61 13.22
N ALA A 133 32.30 8.10 14.28
CA ALA A 133 31.87 7.32 15.44
C ALA A 133 31.05 6.07 15.04
N LEU A 134 31.26 4.97 15.76
CA LEU A 134 30.68 3.67 15.46
C LEU A 134 29.14 3.71 15.45
N SER A 135 28.53 4.49 16.35
CA SER A 135 27.08 4.69 16.44
C SER A 135 26.50 5.31 15.16
N THR A 136 27.17 6.33 14.60
CA THR A 136 26.73 7.01 13.37
C THR A 136 26.73 6.06 12.16
N ARG A 137 27.73 5.18 12.07
CA ARG A 137 27.81 4.17 11.00
C ARG A 137 26.68 3.15 11.11
N TYR A 138 26.34 2.75 12.34
CA TYR A 138 25.27 1.79 12.60
C TYR A 138 23.90 2.36 12.24
N GLN A 139 23.58 3.58 12.69
CA GLN A 139 22.31 4.25 12.36
C GLN A 139 22.11 4.43 10.85
N LEU A 140 23.18 4.78 10.15
CA LEU A 140 23.13 5.00 8.72
C LEU A 140 22.93 3.68 7.95
N ALA A 141 23.59 2.60 8.40
CA ALA A 141 23.37 1.26 7.86
C ALA A 141 21.93 0.77 8.11
N GLU A 142 21.38 1.05 9.29
CA GLU A 142 19.99 0.73 9.64
C GLU A 142 18.99 1.51 8.77
N ASN A 143 19.19 2.81 8.58
CA ASN A 143 18.36 3.63 7.69
C ASN A 143 18.43 3.15 6.24
N ILE A 144 19.62 2.77 5.72
CA ILE A 144 19.76 2.18 4.38
C ILE A 144 19.07 0.83 4.26
N ARG A 145 19.11 -0.01 5.31
CA ARG A 145 18.40 -1.29 5.33
C ARG A 145 16.89 -1.07 5.27
N THR A 146 16.40 -0.10 6.04
CA THR A 146 14.99 0.29 6.08
C THR A 146 14.54 0.85 4.73
N LEU A 147 15.31 1.77 4.14
CA LEU A 147 15.03 2.35 2.83
C LEU A 147 14.95 1.32 1.70
N ARG A 148 15.80 0.28 1.73
CA ARG A 148 15.74 -0.81 0.75
C ARG A 148 14.44 -1.61 0.80
N VAL A 149 13.75 -1.60 1.93
CA VAL A 149 12.44 -2.24 2.11
C VAL A 149 11.30 -1.27 1.75
N PHE A 150 11.44 0.02 2.05
CA PHE A 150 10.45 1.03 1.68
C PHE A 150 10.43 1.34 0.18
N LEU A 151 11.58 1.38 -0.48
CA LEU A 151 11.68 1.69 -1.91
C LEU A 151 10.79 0.81 -2.79
N PRO A 152 10.82 -0.54 -2.71
CA PRO A 152 9.94 -1.37 -3.54
C PRO A 152 8.47 -1.15 -3.22
N MET A 153 8.10 -0.96 -1.94
CA MET A 153 6.72 -0.67 -1.53
C MET A 153 6.18 0.58 -2.23
N ILE A 154 6.93 1.68 -2.21
CA ILE A 154 6.52 2.95 -2.81
C ILE A 154 6.47 2.83 -4.34
N VAL A 155 7.43 2.12 -4.94
CA VAL A 155 7.42 1.85 -6.38
C VAL A 155 6.17 1.06 -6.77
N PHE A 156 5.82 -0.01 -6.04
CA PHE A 156 4.59 -0.76 -6.32
C PHE A 156 3.33 0.07 -6.10
N ASP A 157 3.26 0.85 -5.01
CA ASP A 157 2.11 1.70 -4.71
C ASP A 157 1.91 2.81 -5.77
N THR A 158 3.01 3.43 -6.23
CA THR A 158 2.98 4.41 -7.32
C THR A 158 2.57 3.78 -8.65
N LEU A 159 3.01 2.55 -8.94
CA LEU A 159 2.59 1.80 -10.13
C LEU A 159 1.09 1.46 -10.09
N ILE A 160 0.59 0.96 -8.97
CA ILE A 160 -0.84 0.66 -8.78
C ILE A 160 -1.67 1.93 -8.95
N SER A 161 -1.24 3.03 -8.32
CA SER A 161 -1.92 4.32 -8.42
C SER A 161 -1.92 4.86 -9.85
N LEU A 162 -0.82 4.68 -10.60
CA LEU A 162 -0.75 5.07 -12.00
C LEU A 162 -1.70 4.23 -12.86
N VAL A 163 -1.79 2.92 -12.61
CA VAL A 163 -2.76 2.05 -13.27
C VAL A 163 -4.19 2.48 -12.96
N ASP A 164 -4.53 2.80 -11.72
CA ASP A 164 -5.87 3.27 -11.33
C ASP A 164 -6.24 4.59 -12.02
N ILE A 165 -5.31 5.55 -12.09
CA ILE A 165 -5.53 6.84 -12.78
C ILE A 165 -5.72 6.63 -14.29
N VAL A 166 -4.87 5.82 -14.92
CA VAL A 166 -4.98 5.52 -16.36
C VAL A 166 -6.29 4.79 -16.66
N THR A 167 -6.68 3.85 -15.82
CA THR A 167 -7.95 3.11 -15.91
C THR A 167 -9.14 4.06 -15.86
N ARG A 168 -9.18 4.97 -14.87
CA ARG A 168 -10.24 5.99 -14.75
C ARG A 168 -10.25 6.95 -15.93
N TYR A 169 -9.08 7.41 -16.39
CA TYR A 169 -8.97 8.33 -17.52
C TYR A 169 -9.48 7.71 -18.82
N LEU A 170 -9.23 6.41 -19.02
CA LEU A 170 -9.72 5.67 -20.17
C LEU A 170 -11.21 5.31 -20.07
N ASN A 171 -11.92 5.74 -19.02
CA ASN A 171 -13.28 5.29 -18.68
C ASN A 171 -13.41 3.75 -18.73
N PHE A 172 -12.32 3.03 -18.42
CA PHE A 172 -12.43 1.65 -17.99
C PHE A 172 -12.94 1.69 -16.56
N ASP A 173 -14.19 2.11 -16.41
CA ASP A 173 -14.88 1.95 -15.16
C ASP A 173 -14.90 0.44 -14.93
N TYR A 174 -14.22 -0.04 -13.89
CA TYR A 174 -14.39 -1.41 -13.41
C TYR A 174 -15.77 -1.49 -12.76
N VAL A 175 -16.82 -1.23 -13.55
CA VAL A 175 -18.14 -1.69 -13.24
C VAL A 175 -18.07 -3.20 -13.47
N PHE A 176 -17.69 -3.92 -12.42
CA PHE A 176 -18.01 -5.33 -12.30
C PHE A 176 -19.55 -5.41 -12.28
N GLU A 177 -20.14 -5.42 -13.47
CA GLU A 177 -21.54 -5.74 -13.76
C GLU A 177 -21.59 -7.27 -13.94
N PRO A 178 -21.85 -8.05 -12.88
CA PRO A 178 -21.82 -9.52 -12.93
C PRO A 178 -22.83 -10.09 -13.95
N GLU A 179 -23.91 -9.36 -14.24
CA GLU A 179 -24.90 -9.75 -15.26
C GLU A 179 -24.28 -9.85 -16.67
N ARG A 180 -23.25 -9.06 -16.97
CA ARG A 180 -22.56 -9.07 -18.27
C ARG A 180 -21.42 -10.10 -18.34
N CYS A 181 -20.83 -10.45 -17.19
CA CYS A 181 -19.76 -11.44 -17.11
C CYS A 181 -20.26 -12.89 -17.09
N ALA A 182 -21.53 -13.13 -16.75
CA ALA A 182 -22.15 -14.46 -16.78
C ALA A 182 -22.51 -14.93 -18.21
N ASP A 183 -22.81 -14.02 -19.12
CA ASP A 183 -23.22 -14.34 -20.50
C ASP A 183 -22.04 -14.67 -21.44
N GLU A 184 -20.84 -14.17 -21.12
CA GLU A 184 -19.64 -14.33 -21.96
C GLU A 184 -18.87 -15.61 -21.59
N SER A 185 -19.09 -16.69 -22.36
CA SER A 185 -18.49 -18.03 -22.14
C SER A 185 -16.95 -18.07 -22.02
N TYR A 186 -16.23 -17.03 -22.47
CA TYR A 186 -14.76 -16.95 -22.36
C TYR A 186 -14.27 -16.39 -21.02
N TYR A 187 -15.12 -15.76 -20.21
CA TYR A 187 -14.70 -15.12 -18.97
C TYR A 187 -14.31 -16.14 -17.91
N LEU A 188 -15.12 -17.17 -17.73
CA LEU A 188 -14.89 -18.26 -16.78
C LEU A 188 -13.58 -19.02 -17.03
N PRO A 189 -13.24 -19.43 -18.27
CA PRO A 189 -11.94 -20.07 -18.54
C PRO A 189 -10.75 -19.12 -18.40
N VAL A 190 -10.87 -17.82 -18.71
CA VAL A 190 -9.77 -16.85 -18.51
C VAL A 190 -9.54 -16.58 -17.02
N TYR A 191 -10.60 -16.42 -16.24
CA TYR A 191 -10.51 -16.28 -14.79
C TYR A 191 -9.91 -17.52 -14.13
N LEU A 192 -10.36 -18.72 -14.52
CA LEU A 192 -9.76 -19.98 -14.08
C LEU A 192 -8.29 -20.09 -14.49
N ALA A 193 -7.92 -19.69 -15.71
CA ALA A 193 -6.54 -19.69 -16.15
C ALA A 193 -5.66 -18.75 -15.30
N ILE A 194 -6.14 -17.55 -14.97
CA ILE A 194 -5.42 -16.59 -14.11
C ILE A 194 -5.26 -17.16 -12.69
N ILE A 195 -6.30 -17.78 -12.13
CA ILE A 195 -6.21 -18.43 -10.82
C ILE A 195 -5.24 -19.61 -10.87
N ILE A 196 -5.31 -20.48 -11.87
CA ILE A 196 -4.43 -21.64 -12.01
C ILE A 196 -2.97 -21.19 -12.16
N ILE A 197 -2.71 -20.14 -12.95
CA ILE A 197 -1.36 -19.56 -13.12
C ILE A 197 -0.88 -18.93 -11.80
N SER A 198 -1.76 -18.27 -11.04
CA SER A 198 -1.45 -17.72 -9.73
C SER A 198 -1.21 -18.81 -8.68
N GLU A 199 -1.94 -19.94 -8.74
CA GLU A 199 -1.86 -21.06 -7.80
C GLU A 199 -0.70 -22.03 -8.11
N HIS A 200 -0.18 -22.04 -9.34
CA HIS A 200 1.01 -22.82 -9.67
C HIS A 200 2.25 -22.38 -8.87
N ASN A 201 2.21 -21.21 -8.24
CA ASN A 201 3.27 -20.70 -7.35
C ASN A 201 3.14 -21.17 -5.87
N GLU A 202 2.04 -21.77 -5.42
CA GLU A 202 1.87 -22.23 -4.02
C GLU A 202 1.35 -23.68 -3.90
N ASN A 203 2.29 -24.60 -3.72
CA ASN A 203 2.20 -25.95 -3.13
C ASN A 203 0.87 -26.74 -3.22
N SER A 204 0.91 -27.69 -4.15
CA SER A 204 -0.09 -28.66 -4.64
C SER A 204 -0.66 -29.70 -3.66
N ALA A 205 -0.41 -29.63 -2.34
CA ALA A 205 -0.83 -30.68 -1.40
C ALA A 205 -2.22 -30.48 -0.77
N LEU A 206 -2.69 -29.22 -0.64
CA LEU A 206 -4.00 -28.92 -0.03
C LEU A 206 -5.17 -29.08 -1.01
N LEU A 207 -4.87 -29.07 -2.31
CA LEU A 207 -5.84 -28.99 -3.39
C LEU A 207 -6.52 -30.34 -3.67
N GLN A 208 -5.80 -31.45 -3.53
CA GLN A 208 -6.39 -32.78 -3.73
C GLN A 208 -7.46 -33.13 -2.68
N LYS A 209 -7.41 -32.49 -1.51
CA LYS A 209 -8.40 -32.64 -0.43
C LYS A 209 -9.64 -31.77 -0.66
N ARG A 210 -9.48 -30.56 -1.19
CA ARG A 210 -10.61 -29.65 -1.48
C ARG A 210 -11.34 -30.00 -2.77
N PHE A 211 -10.63 -30.50 -3.78
CA PHE A 211 -11.24 -30.93 -5.05
C PHE A 211 -12.16 -32.14 -4.88
N ARG A 212 -11.82 -33.06 -3.95
CA ARG A 212 -12.67 -34.23 -3.66
C ARG A 212 -13.96 -33.82 -2.93
N ALA A 213 -13.88 -32.85 -2.01
CA ALA A 213 -15.04 -32.32 -1.31
C ALA A 213 -15.99 -31.49 -2.20
N GLY A 214 -15.47 -30.86 -3.26
CA GLY A 214 -16.29 -30.12 -4.24
C GLY A 214 -17.03 -31.03 -5.22
N LEU A 215 -16.41 -32.16 -5.63
CA LEU A 215 -17.06 -33.12 -6.54
C LEU A 215 -18.23 -33.85 -5.88
N ASP A 216 -18.10 -34.18 -4.58
CA ASP A 216 -19.16 -34.84 -3.81
C ASP A 216 -20.35 -33.92 -3.49
N ALA A 217 -20.23 -32.61 -3.73
CA ALA A 217 -21.32 -31.64 -3.54
C ALA A 217 -22.11 -31.35 -4.83
N ILE A 218 -21.64 -31.87 -5.97
CA ILE A 218 -22.25 -31.68 -7.30
C ILE A 218 -22.84 -33.00 -7.85
N ALA A 219 -22.57 -34.14 -7.21
CA ALA A 219 -23.22 -35.43 -7.45
C ALA A 219 -24.41 -35.64 -6.49
#